data_AF-A0A453ILY2-F1
#
_entry.id   AF-A0A453ILY2-F1
#
_cell.length_a   1.000
_cell.length_b   1.000
_cell.length_c   1.000
_cell.angle_alpha   90.00
_cell.angle_beta   90.00
_cell.angle_gamma   90.00
#
_symmetry.space_group_name_H-M   'P 1'
#
loop_
_entity.id
_entity.type
_entity.pdbx_description
1 polymer ?
#
loop_
_entity_poly.entity_id
_entity_poly.type
_entity_poly.pdbx_seq_one_letter_code
_entity_poly.pdbx_strand_id
1 'polypeptide(L)'
;VSWPCVEGGRRDRGGVRRIWIGDAKLTFSVPRILLHLLPATPAVLYHVVVARRCASSLLRSSFSRRTKMVASAARKNAGVLALFDVDGTLTAPRKEVTPEMLEFMKRLRENVTVGVVGGSDLVKISEQLGKSVITDYDYVFSENGLVAHKDGKLIGTQSLKTYLGDDQLKEFINFTLHYIADLDIPIKRGTFIEFRSGMINVSPIGRNCSQEERDDFEKYDKVQIVL
;
A
#
# COMPACT_ATOMS: atom_id res chain seq x y z
N VAL A 1 5.87 -2.26 43.55
CA VAL A 1 6.12 -0.86 43.12
C VAL A 1 4.87 -0.39 42.40
N SER A 2 4.07 0.41 43.07
CA SER A 2 2.81 0.98 42.56
C SER A 2 3.11 2.05 41.52
N TRP A 3 2.44 2.00 40.36
CA TRP A 3 2.49 3.05 39.34
C TRP A 3 1.12 3.75 39.26
N PRO A 4 1.09 5.06 38.93
CA PRO A 4 -0.04 5.93 39.20
C PRO A 4 -1.15 5.82 38.15
N CYS A 5 -2.36 6.17 38.59
CA CYS A 5 -3.58 6.25 37.81
C CYS A 5 -3.43 7.29 36.69
N VAL A 6 -3.52 6.88 35.43
CA VAL A 6 -3.60 7.79 34.28
C VAL A 6 -5.07 8.23 34.13
N GLU A 7 -5.42 9.32 34.81
CA GLU A 7 -6.63 10.08 34.50
C GLU A 7 -6.42 10.84 33.18
N GLY A 8 -7.33 10.68 32.22
CA GLY A 8 -7.30 11.48 31.00
C GLY A 8 -8.00 10.93 29.75
N GLY A 9 -8.89 9.96 29.86
CA GLY A 9 -9.70 9.51 28.71
C GLY A 9 -10.95 10.37 28.53
N ARG A 10 -10.93 11.40 27.66
CA ARG A 10 -12.18 12.02 27.20
C ARG A 10 -12.93 11.01 26.32
N ARG A 11 -14.02 10.44 26.85
CA ARG A 11 -15.00 9.66 26.07
C ARG A 11 -15.74 10.61 25.12
N ASP A 12 -15.43 10.51 23.84
CA ASP A 12 -16.29 11.08 22.80
C ASP A 12 -17.42 10.08 22.50
N ARG A 13 -18.65 10.59 22.46
CA ARG A 13 -19.85 9.78 22.18
C ARG A 13 -19.84 9.38 20.71
N GLY A 14 -19.49 8.12 20.46
CA GLY A 14 -19.62 7.47 19.15
C GLY A 14 -18.50 6.47 18.89
N GLY A 15 -18.68 5.22 19.32
CA GLY A 15 -18.14 3.96 18.77
C GLY A 15 -16.64 3.78 18.47
N VAL A 16 -15.80 4.82 18.47
CA VAL A 16 -14.42 4.76 17.99
C VAL A 16 -13.47 5.12 19.12
N ARG A 17 -12.79 4.11 19.67
CA ARG A 17 -11.66 4.35 20.58
C ARG A 17 -10.48 4.86 19.75
N ARG A 18 -9.85 5.95 20.18
CA ARG A 18 -8.65 6.53 19.57
C ARG A 18 -7.54 6.49 20.61
N ILE A 19 -6.38 5.96 20.23
CA ILE A 19 -5.16 5.97 21.04
C ILE A 19 -4.07 6.64 20.21
N TRP A 20 -3.26 7.47 20.86
CA TRP A 20 -2.13 8.15 20.24
C TRP A 20 -0.84 7.47 20.69
N ILE A 21 0.02 7.09 19.74
CA ILE A 21 1.38 6.60 20.02
C ILE A 21 2.34 7.54 19.29
N GLY A 22 2.95 8.47 20.03
CA GLY A 22 3.69 9.61 19.42
C GLY A 22 2.79 10.45 18.51
N ASP A 23 3.29 10.80 17.31
CA ASP A 23 2.52 11.51 16.28
C ASP A 23 1.57 10.60 15.47
N ALA A 24 1.62 9.27 15.69
CA ALA A 24 0.79 8.32 14.98
C ALA A 24 -0.58 8.16 15.64
N LYS A 25 -1.64 8.29 14.84
CA LYS A 25 -3.03 8.12 15.27
C LYS A 25 -3.48 6.69 15.00
N LEU A 26 -3.78 5.93 16.05
CA LEU A 26 -4.47 4.64 15.93
C LEU A 26 -5.98 4.85 15.99
N THR A 27 -6.65 4.52 14.89
CA THR A 27 -8.10 4.40 14.81
C THR A 27 -8.49 2.94 14.83
N PHE A 28 -9.26 2.57 15.84
CA PHE A 28 -9.82 1.23 15.98
C PHE A 28 -11.21 1.20 15.30
N SER A 29 -11.33 0.53 14.15
CA SER A 29 -12.62 0.15 13.56
C SER A 29 -12.56 -1.31 13.11
N VAL A 30 -13.50 -2.13 13.55
CA VAL A 30 -13.47 -3.58 13.28
C VAL A 30 -13.87 -3.86 11.81
N PRO A 31 -13.21 -4.78 11.05
CA PRO A 31 -12.21 -5.79 11.41
C PRO A 31 -10.76 -5.43 11.02
N ARG A 32 -10.40 -4.14 11.00
CA ARG A 32 -9.03 -3.70 10.67
C ARG A 32 -8.51 -2.70 11.70
N ILE A 33 -7.53 -3.12 12.50
CA ILE A 33 -6.62 -2.14 13.11
C ILE A 33 -5.76 -1.60 11.97
N LEU A 34 -6.14 -0.43 11.45
CA LEU A 34 -5.40 0.27 10.42
C LEU A 34 -4.58 1.36 11.10
N LEU A 35 -3.28 1.12 11.26
CA LEU A 35 -2.33 2.14 11.66
C LEU A 35 -2.15 3.10 10.48
N HIS A 36 -2.85 4.24 10.51
CA HIS A 36 -2.61 5.32 9.55
C HIS A 36 -1.44 6.17 10.05
N LEU A 37 -0.26 5.92 9.48
CA LEU A 37 0.88 6.82 9.58
C LEU A 37 0.63 8.02 8.65
N LEU A 38 -0.01 9.08 9.15
CA LEU A 38 -0.05 10.35 8.43
C LEU A 38 1.27 11.08 8.68
N PRO A 39 2.06 11.40 7.65
CA PRO A 39 3.21 12.26 7.83
C PRO A 39 2.74 13.67 8.16
N ALA A 40 3.06 14.15 9.35
CA ALA A 40 3.01 15.56 9.68
C ALA A 40 4.26 16.26 9.11
N THR A 41 4.32 16.42 7.78
CA THR A 41 5.25 17.35 7.12
C THR A 41 4.59 18.01 5.90
N PRO A 42 4.61 19.35 5.78
CA PRO A 42 4.07 20.03 4.61
C PRO A 42 5.18 20.18 3.56
N ALA A 43 5.24 19.30 2.56
CA ALA A 43 5.89 19.62 1.29
C ALA A 43 5.55 18.61 0.20
N VAL A 44 5.29 19.14 -0.99
CA VAL A 44 5.09 18.47 -2.29
C VAL A 44 3.72 17.80 -2.47
N LEU A 45 2.72 18.67 -2.62
CA LEU A 45 1.46 18.37 -3.29
C LEU A 45 1.76 18.06 -4.77
N TYR A 46 1.82 16.78 -5.16
CA TYR A 46 1.73 16.43 -6.58
C TYR A 46 0.30 16.73 -7.04
N HIS A 47 0.12 17.84 -7.74
CA HIS A 47 -1.13 18.17 -8.41
C HIS A 47 -1.42 17.10 -9.49
N VAL A 48 -2.29 16.14 -9.16
CA VAL A 48 -2.94 15.27 -10.15
C VAL A 48 -4.01 16.12 -10.84
N VAL A 49 -3.64 16.78 -11.94
CA VAL A 49 -4.59 17.45 -12.82
C VAL A 49 -5.16 16.40 -13.78
N VAL A 50 -6.38 15.93 -13.50
CA VAL A 50 -7.19 15.21 -14.49
C VAL A 50 -7.73 16.24 -15.49
N ALA A 51 -6.95 16.53 -16.52
CA ALA A 51 -7.42 17.36 -17.62
C ALA A 51 -8.23 16.52 -18.62
N ARG A 52 -9.55 16.52 -18.46
CA ARG A 52 -10.47 16.28 -19.58
C ARG A 52 -10.34 17.45 -20.57
N ARG A 53 -10.01 17.18 -21.83
CA ARG A 53 -10.52 17.98 -22.95
C ARG A 53 -10.54 17.19 -24.25
N CYS A 54 -11.77 17.04 -24.73
CA CYS A 54 -12.15 16.67 -26.08
C CYS A 54 -12.00 17.93 -26.97
N ALA A 55 -11.39 17.82 -28.15
CA ALA A 55 -11.71 18.65 -29.31
C ALA A 55 -11.00 18.11 -30.57
N SER A 56 -11.81 17.91 -31.59
CA SER A 56 -11.50 17.49 -32.95
C SER A 56 -11.05 18.66 -33.85
N SER A 57 -10.38 18.28 -34.95
CA SER A 57 -10.26 18.95 -36.26
C SER A 57 -9.53 20.30 -36.35
N LEU A 58 -8.47 20.37 -37.16
CA LEU A 58 -8.52 21.02 -38.49
C LEU A 58 -7.18 20.95 -39.24
N LEU A 59 -7.33 20.91 -40.56
CA LEU A 59 -6.40 20.61 -41.64
C LEU A 59 -5.54 21.79 -42.12
N ARG A 60 -4.47 21.43 -42.86
CA ARG A 60 -3.68 22.21 -43.86
C ARG A 60 -2.74 23.28 -43.27
N SER A 61 -1.52 23.49 -43.77
CA SER A 61 -1.04 23.45 -45.15
C SER A 61 0.49 23.26 -45.23
N SER A 62 0.95 22.88 -46.41
CA SER A 62 2.32 22.61 -46.84
C SER A 62 3.28 23.80 -46.74
N PHE A 63 4.50 23.57 -46.24
CA PHE A 63 5.67 24.34 -46.67
C PHE A 63 6.93 23.47 -46.72
N SER A 64 7.55 23.45 -47.89
CA SER A 64 8.77 22.71 -48.23
C SER A 64 9.99 23.32 -47.55
N ARG A 65 10.67 22.57 -46.69
CA ARG A 65 12.11 22.72 -46.42
C ARG A 65 12.71 21.33 -46.18
N ARG A 66 13.69 20.97 -47.02
CA ARG A 66 14.64 19.88 -46.77
C ARG A 66 15.49 20.25 -45.55
N THR A 67 15.01 19.89 -44.37
CA THR A 67 15.83 19.79 -43.17
C THR A 67 16.23 18.33 -43.00
N LYS A 68 17.54 18.09 -42.85
CA LYS A 68 18.10 16.79 -42.44
C LYS A 68 17.29 16.25 -41.26
N MET A 69 16.65 15.09 -41.43
CA MET A 69 16.04 14.35 -40.32
C MET A 69 17.16 13.86 -39.42
N VAL A 70 17.55 14.68 -38.45
CA VAL A 70 18.02 14.12 -37.18
C VAL A 70 16.75 13.58 -36.54
N ALA A 71 16.62 12.26 -36.44
CA ALA A 71 15.55 11.64 -35.69
C ALA A 71 15.64 12.16 -34.25
N SER A 72 14.85 13.18 -33.91
CA SER A 72 14.70 13.56 -32.51
C SER A 72 13.92 12.42 -31.89
N ALA A 73 14.60 11.58 -31.10
CA ALA A 73 13.91 10.69 -30.17
C ALA A 73 12.86 11.55 -29.45
N ALA A 74 11.58 11.23 -29.66
CA ALA A 74 10.50 11.94 -29.00
C ALA A 74 10.83 11.95 -27.51
N ARG A 75 11.04 13.14 -26.93
CA ARG A 75 11.27 13.22 -25.49
C ARG A 75 10.03 12.65 -24.84
N LYS A 76 10.20 11.62 -24.00
CA LYS A 76 9.14 11.17 -23.07
C LYS A 76 8.47 12.41 -22.50
N ASN A 77 7.13 12.44 -22.45
CA ASN A 77 6.39 13.59 -21.95
C ASN A 77 6.85 13.93 -20.53
N ALA A 78 7.73 14.93 -20.44
CA ALA A 78 8.39 15.29 -19.21
C ALA A 78 7.33 15.81 -18.23
N GLY A 79 7.16 15.10 -17.11
CA GLY A 79 6.18 15.46 -16.07
C GLY A 79 4.95 14.54 -15.98
N VAL A 80 4.82 13.51 -16.82
CA VAL A 80 3.75 12.51 -16.69
C VAL A 80 4.30 11.17 -16.21
N LEU A 81 3.78 10.70 -15.08
CA LEU A 81 3.99 9.36 -14.53
C LEU A 81 2.67 8.58 -14.59
N ALA A 82 2.67 7.47 -15.31
CA ALA A 82 1.58 6.51 -15.31
C ALA A 82 1.91 5.40 -14.31
N LEU A 83 1.12 5.29 -13.24
CA LEU A 83 1.32 4.34 -12.15
C LEU A 83 0.20 3.31 -12.17
N PHE A 84 0.54 2.02 -12.14
CA PHE A 84 -0.42 0.93 -12.27
C PHE A 84 -0.36 0.00 -11.07
N ASP A 85 -1.53 -0.39 -10.57
CA ASP A 85 -1.63 -1.56 -9.70
C ASP A 85 -1.30 -2.83 -10.49
N VAL A 86 -0.94 -3.92 -9.81
CA VAL A 86 -0.54 -5.17 -10.44
C VAL A 86 -1.74 -6.10 -10.63
N ASP A 87 -2.21 -6.73 -9.55
CA ASP A 87 -3.23 -7.78 -9.59
C ASP A 87 -4.61 -7.19 -9.89
N GLY A 88 -5.29 -7.71 -10.92
CA GLY A 88 -6.60 -7.19 -11.35
C GLY A 88 -6.55 -5.91 -12.19
N THR A 89 -5.38 -5.30 -12.37
CA THR A 89 -5.18 -4.13 -13.26
C THR A 89 -4.32 -4.47 -14.46
N LEU A 90 -3.06 -4.89 -14.25
CA LEU A 90 -2.16 -5.34 -15.32
C LEU A 90 -2.32 -6.83 -15.61
N THR A 91 -2.75 -7.61 -14.62
CA THR A 91 -3.01 -9.03 -14.75
C THR A 91 -4.44 -9.36 -14.39
N ALA A 92 -4.94 -10.48 -14.90
CA ALA A 92 -6.15 -11.07 -14.33
C ALA A 92 -5.85 -11.55 -12.88
N PRO A 93 -6.84 -11.55 -11.97
CA PRO A 93 -6.61 -11.90 -10.56
C PRO A 93 -5.84 -13.22 -10.39
N ARG A 94 -4.71 -13.17 -9.69
CA ARG A 94 -3.79 -14.27 -9.40
C ARG A 94 -3.23 -15.00 -10.64
N LYS A 95 -3.19 -14.32 -11.79
CA LYS A 95 -2.60 -14.85 -13.03
C LYS A 95 -1.38 -14.03 -13.45
N GLU A 96 -0.61 -14.62 -14.35
CA GLU A 96 0.49 -13.95 -15.04
C GLU A 96 -0.04 -12.95 -16.08
N VAL A 97 0.78 -11.96 -16.38
CA VAL A 97 0.52 -10.94 -17.41
C VAL A 97 0.50 -11.55 -18.80
N THR A 98 -0.39 -11.06 -19.66
CA THR A 98 -0.44 -11.51 -21.06
C THR A 98 0.70 -10.88 -21.88
N PRO A 99 1.20 -11.55 -22.93
CA PRO A 99 2.19 -10.96 -23.83
C PRO A 99 1.73 -9.64 -24.46
N GLU A 100 0.44 -9.55 -24.80
CA GLU A 100 -0.18 -8.32 -25.35
C GLU A 100 -0.07 -7.14 -24.37
N MET A 101 -0.34 -7.37 -23.08
CA MET A 101 -0.21 -6.34 -22.05
C MET A 101 1.24 -5.92 -21.86
N LEU A 102 2.19 -6.86 -21.83
CA LEU A 102 3.62 -6.54 -21.76
C LEU A 102 4.07 -5.67 -22.93
N GLU A 103 3.61 -5.99 -24.14
CA GLU A 103 3.93 -5.21 -25.33
C GLU A 103 3.30 -3.81 -25.27
N PHE A 104 2.05 -3.71 -24.80
CA PHE A 104 1.39 -2.43 -24.55
C PHE A 104 2.18 -1.57 -23.56
N MET A 105 2.61 -2.13 -22.43
CA MET A 105 3.36 -1.41 -21.41
C MET A 105 4.72 -0.93 -21.92
N LYS A 106 5.40 -1.73 -22.76
CA LYS A 106 6.64 -1.32 -23.44
C LYS A 106 6.42 -0.11 -24.34
N ARG A 107 5.40 -0.14 -25.20
CA ARG A 107 5.03 0.99 -26.07
C ARG A 107 4.63 2.23 -25.28
N LEU A 108 3.92 2.05 -24.15
CA LEU A 108 3.56 3.15 -23.26
C LEU A 108 4.80 3.83 -22.67
N ARG A 109 5.78 3.04 -22.24
CA ARG A 109 7.05 3.51 -21.65
C ARG A 109 7.91 4.33 -22.60
N GLU A 110 7.77 4.15 -23.91
CA GLU A 110 8.44 5.00 -24.92
C GLU A 110 7.93 6.45 -24.88
N ASN A 111 6.69 6.66 -24.42
CA ASN A 111 6.00 7.95 -24.49
C ASN A 111 5.91 8.65 -23.12
N VAL A 112 5.77 7.90 -22.03
CA VAL A 112 5.63 8.43 -20.66
C VAL A 112 6.50 7.65 -19.68
N THR A 113 6.74 8.22 -18.50
CA THR A 113 7.33 7.44 -17.41
C THR A 113 6.30 6.46 -16.88
N VAL A 114 6.68 5.19 -16.74
CA VAL A 114 5.77 4.12 -16.30
C VAL A 114 6.29 3.50 -15.01
N GLY A 115 5.39 3.36 -14.04
CA GLY A 115 5.66 2.66 -12.79
C GLY A 115 4.59 1.64 -12.44
N VAL A 116 4.97 0.64 -11.66
CA VAL A 116 4.04 -0.32 -11.04
C VAL A 116 4.08 -0.20 -9.53
N VAL A 117 2.93 -0.37 -8.89
CA VAL A 117 2.79 -0.39 -7.43
C VAL A 117 1.97 -1.61 -7.03
N GLY A 118 2.39 -2.33 -5.99
CA GLY A 118 1.64 -3.45 -5.47
C GLY A 118 1.85 -3.62 -3.97
N GLY A 119 0.83 -4.12 -3.27
CA GLY A 119 0.92 -4.45 -1.85
C GLY A 119 1.73 -5.72 -1.56
N SER A 120 2.02 -6.50 -2.59
CA SER A 120 2.84 -7.71 -2.50
C SER A 120 4.34 -7.40 -2.46
N ASP A 121 5.12 -8.36 -1.98
CA ASP A 121 6.57 -8.35 -2.14
C ASP A 121 6.98 -8.39 -3.63
N LEU A 122 8.26 -8.07 -3.89
CA LEU A 122 8.81 -8.03 -5.24
C LEU A 122 8.80 -9.40 -5.92
N VAL A 123 8.87 -10.50 -5.16
CA VAL A 123 8.88 -11.87 -5.72
C VAL A 123 7.54 -12.14 -6.37
N LYS A 124 6.43 -11.89 -5.67
CA LYS A 124 5.07 -12.05 -6.22
C LYS A 124 4.79 -11.12 -7.40
N ILE A 125 5.26 -9.87 -7.33
CA ILE A 125 5.14 -8.95 -8.46
C ILE A 125 5.92 -9.51 -9.67
N SER A 126 7.09 -10.11 -9.45
CA SER A 126 7.91 -10.72 -10.51
C SER A 126 7.29 -12.01 -11.07
N GLU A 127 6.57 -12.78 -10.26
CA GLU A 127 5.78 -13.91 -10.74
C GLU A 127 4.67 -13.44 -11.69
N GLN A 128 3.99 -12.33 -11.38
CA GLN A 128 2.89 -11.83 -12.19
C GLN A 128 3.36 -11.07 -13.44
N LEU A 129 4.39 -10.24 -13.34
CA LEU A 129 4.83 -9.35 -14.42
C LEU A 129 6.09 -9.83 -15.15
N GLY A 130 6.69 -10.93 -14.70
CA GLY A 130 7.92 -11.47 -15.23
C GLY A 130 9.17 -11.06 -14.43
N LYS A 131 10.24 -11.85 -14.57
CA LYS A 131 11.49 -11.72 -13.79
C LYS A 131 12.25 -10.42 -14.05
N SER A 132 12.01 -9.76 -15.18
CA SER A 132 12.63 -8.50 -15.59
C SER A 132 11.88 -7.26 -15.13
N VAL A 133 10.88 -7.38 -14.23
CA VAL A 133 10.02 -6.27 -13.78
C VAL A 133 10.79 -5.02 -13.34
N ILE A 134 11.91 -5.18 -12.62
CA ILE A 134 12.73 -4.08 -12.10
C ILE A 134 13.35 -3.23 -13.24
N THR A 135 13.57 -3.84 -14.40
CA THR A 135 14.15 -3.18 -15.58
C THR A 135 13.11 -2.82 -16.64
N ASP A 136 11.96 -3.49 -16.65
CA ASP A 136 10.89 -3.29 -17.63
C ASP A 136 10.10 -2.00 -17.39
N TYR A 137 10.08 -1.51 -16.14
CA TYR A 137 9.42 -0.27 -15.73
C TYR A 137 10.43 0.77 -15.24
N ASP A 138 10.08 2.05 -15.34
CA ASP A 138 10.95 3.13 -14.83
C ASP A 138 10.91 3.17 -13.29
N TYR A 139 9.77 2.84 -12.68
CA TYR A 139 9.62 2.68 -11.23
C TYR A 139 8.93 1.35 -10.87
N VAL A 140 9.39 0.71 -9.79
CA VAL A 140 8.75 -0.48 -9.21
C VAL A 140 8.61 -0.30 -7.71
N PHE A 141 7.37 -0.25 -7.23
CA PHE A 141 7.02 -0.07 -5.82
C PHE A 141 6.38 -1.35 -5.28
N SER A 142 7.16 -2.17 -4.57
CA SER A 142 6.65 -3.34 -3.84
C SER A 142 6.31 -2.98 -2.40
N GLU A 143 5.46 -3.78 -1.77
CA GLU A 143 4.97 -3.55 -0.40
C GLU A 143 4.39 -2.13 -0.22
N ASN A 144 3.60 -1.69 -1.20
CA ASN A 144 3.04 -0.34 -1.29
C ASN A 144 4.09 0.79 -1.31
N GLY A 145 5.28 0.51 -1.84
CA GLY A 145 6.37 1.48 -1.96
C GLY A 145 7.31 1.53 -0.77
N LEU A 146 7.16 0.63 0.21
CA LEU A 146 8.17 0.43 1.24
C LEU A 146 9.49 -0.04 0.64
N VAL A 147 9.45 -0.75 -0.47
CA VAL A 147 10.62 -1.06 -1.29
C VAL A 147 10.41 -0.45 -2.67
N ALA A 148 11.30 0.46 -3.05
CA ALA A 148 11.19 1.25 -4.26
C ALA A 148 12.43 1.11 -5.13
N HIS A 149 12.22 0.77 -6.39
CA HIS A 149 13.26 0.75 -7.42
C HIS A 149 12.96 1.81 -8.49
N LYS A 150 14.02 2.40 -9.03
CA LYS A 150 13.99 3.30 -10.18
C LYS A 150 15.11 2.93 -11.15
N ASP A 151 14.78 2.79 -12.43
CA ASP A 151 15.75 2.46 -13.49
C ASP A 151 16.63 1.24 -13.14
N GLY A 152 15.98 0.19 -12.60
CA GLY A 152 16.68 -1.02 -12.17
C GLY A 152 17.40 -0.93 -10.81
N LYS A 153 17.44 0.23 -10.17
CA LYS A 153 18.22 0.47 -8.95
C LYS A 153 17.32 0.69 -7.74
N LEU A 154 17.69 0.12 -6.61
CA LEU A 154 17.02 0.39 -5.34
C LEU A 154 17.21 1.86 -4.94
N ILE A 155 16.12 2.59 -4.73
CA ILE A 155 16.14 4.01 -4.32
C ILE A 155 15.67 4.21 -2.89
N GLY A 156 14.99 3.24 -2.30
CA GLY A 156 14.55 3.32 -0.92
C GLY A 156 13.99 2.00 -0.42
N THR A 157 14.32 1.68 0.83
CA THR A 157 13.69 0.63 1.61
C THR A 157 13.29 1.22 2.95
N GLN A 158 12.07 0.95 3.38
CA GLN A 158 11.57 1.33 4.69
C GLN A 158 10.91 0.12 5.34
N SER A 159 10.95 0.09 6.67
CA SER A 159 10.19 -0.88 7.45
C SER A 159 9.53 -0.21 8.65
N LEU A 160 8.44 -0.79 9.13
CA LEU A 160 7.73 -0.36 10.33
C LEU A 160 8.66 -0.37 11.54
N LYS A 161 9.57 -1.36 11.62
CA LYS A 161 10.58 -1.45 12.68
C LYS A 161 11.50 -0.23 12.67
N THR A 162 12.07 0.09 11.51
CA THR A 162 12.98 1.22 11.36
C THR A 162 12.26 2.56 11.61
N TYR A 163 10.99 2.66 11.23
CA TYR A 163 10.20 3.87 11.36
C TYR A 163 9.74 4.16 12.81
N LEU A 164 9.19 3.17 13.52
CA LEU A 164 8.68 3.33 14.89
C LEU A 164 9.77 3.11 15.96
N GLY A 165 10.72 2.21 15.70
CA GLY A 165 11.70 1.78 16.69
C GLY A 165 11.16 0.74 17.70
N ASP A 166 12.09 0.05 18.36
CA ASP A 166 11.77 -1.11 19.21
C ASP A 166 10.99 -0.74 20.48
N ASP A 167 11.16 0.47 21.03
CA ASP A 167 10.45 0.87 22.25
C ASP A 167 8.95 1.08 22.01
N GLN A 168 8.57 1.79 20.94
CA GLN A 168 7.16 1.97 20.57
C GLN A 168 6.52 0.65 20.16
N LEU A 169 7.26 -0.20 19.42
CA LEU A 169 6.78 -1.52 19.05
C LEU A 169 6.53 -2.41 20.26
N LYS A 170 7.46 -2.43 21.23
CA LYS A 170 7.32 -3.19 22.48
C LYS A 170 6.10 -2.72 23.27
N GLU A 171 5.89 -1.41 23.39
CA GLU A 171 4.72 -0.85 24.06
C GLU A 171 3.41 -1.30 23.39
N PHE A 172 3.32 -1.16 22.06
CA PHE A 172 2.16 -1.59 21.28
C PHE A 172 1.89 -3.10 21.39
N ILE A 173 2.93 -3.92 21.29
CA ILE A 173 2.83 -5.38 21.37
C ILE A 173 2.38 -5.80 22.76
N ASN A 174 2.97 -5.26 23.82
CA ASN A 174 2.58 -5.57 25.20
C ASN A 174 1.11 -5.22 25.46
N PHE A 175 0.69 -4.03 25.06
CA PHE A 175 -0.72 -3.63 25.17
C PHE A 175 -1.64 -4.60 24.43
N THR A 176 -1.32 -4.93 23.18
CA THR A 176 -2.13 -5.81 22.35
C THR A 176 -2.23 -7.22 22.92
N LEU A 177 -1.12 -7.77 23.43
CA LEU A 177 -1.09 -9.09 24.06
C LEU A 177 -1.91 -9.12 25.34
N HIS A 178 -1.79 -8.10 26.21
CA HIS A 178 -2.63 -8.00 27.41
C HIS A 178 -4.11 -7.90 27.05
N TYR A 179 -4.46 -7.03 26.10
CA TYR A 179 -5.83 -6.87 25.63
C TYR A 179 -6.41 -8.19 25.11
N ILE A 180 -5.69 -8.91 24.24
CA ILE A 180 -6.16 -10.19 23.68
C ILE A 180 -6.23 -11.28 24.75
N ALA A 181 -5.30 -11.30 25.71
CA ALA A 181 -5.34 -12.25 26.82
C ALA A 181 -6.64 -12.11 27.62
N ASP A 182 -7.09 -10.89 27.86
CA ASP A 182 -8.28 -10.56 28.66
C ASP A 182 -9.61 -10.66 27.89
N LEU A 183 -9.59 -10.82 26.56
CA LEU A 183 -10.81 -10.99 25.77
C LEU A 183 -11.51 -12.31 26.09
N ASP A 184 -12.79 -12.26 26.43
CA ASP A 184 -13.64 -13.43 26.55
C ASP A 184 -14.28 -13.77 25.19
N ILE A 185 -13.58 -14.60 24.42
CA ILE A 185 -14.05 -15.07 23.10
C ILE A 185 -14.11 -16.60 23.08
N PRO A 186 -15.04 -17.21 22.32
CA PRO A 186 -15.27 -18.65 22.37
C PRO A 186 -14.05 -19.50 22.05
N ILE A 187 -13.19 -19.01 21.14
CA ILE A 187 -12.04 -19.73 20.63
C ILE A 187 -10.83 -18.79 20.53
N LYS A 188 -9.69 -19.24 21.08
CA LYS A 188 -8.36 -18.67 20.86
C LYS A 188 -7.44 -19.75 20.28
N ARG A 189 -6.59 -19.36 19.32
CA ARG A 189 -5.58 -20.23 18.68
C ARG A 189 -4.20 -19.63 18.90
N GLY A 190 -3.47 -19.33 17.83
CA GLY A 190 -2.13 -18.76 17.88
C GLY A 190 -1.89 -17.79 16.73
N THR A 191 -0.75 -17.10 16.76
CA THR A 191 -0.43 -16.01 15.83
C THR A 191 -1.44 -14.86 15.97
N PHE A 192 -1.55 -14.32 17.18
CA PHE A 192 -2.41 -13.18 17.51
C PHE A 192 -1.86 -11.86 16.97
N ILE A 193 -0.53 -11.76 16.90
CA ILE A 193 0.20 -10.63 16.35
C ILE A 193 1.16 -11.20 15.30
N GLU A 194 1.02 -10.76 14.06
CA GLU A 194 1.91 -11.12 12.95
C GLU A 194 2.58 -9.84 12.44
N PHE A 195 3.89 -9.74 12.67
CA PHE A 195 4.70 -8.63 12.21
C PHE A 195 5.04 -8.79 10.72
N ARG A 196 4.85 -7.72 9.94
CA ARG A 196 5.24 -7.63 8.53
C ARG A 196 6.10 -6.38 8.32
N SER A 197 6.79 -6.29 7.18
CA SER A 197 7.69 -5.16 6.91
C SER A 197 6.99 -3.80 7.05
N GLY A 198 5.72 -3.71 6.65
CA GLY A 198 4.96 -2.45 6.64
C GLY A 198 3.83 -2.32 7.64
N MET A 199 3.47 -3.39 8.33
CA MET A 199 2.25 -3.44 9.15
C MET A 199 2.34 -4.52 10.20
N ILE A 200 1.46 -4.43 11.20
CA ILE A 200 1.23 -5.50 12.17
C ILE A 200 -0.20 -5.97 11.99
N ASN A 201 -0.37 -7.24 11.69
CA ASN A 201 -1.69 -7.88 11.67
C ASN A 201 -2.02 -8.37 13.08
N VAL A 202 -3.16 -7.93 13.59
CA VAL A 202 -3.68 -8.37 14.89
C VAL A 202 -4.95 -9.19 14.68
N SER A 203 -5.02 -10.38 15.26
CA SER A 203 -6.17 -11.28 15.18
C SER A 203 -6.53 -11.79 16.58
N PRO A 204 -7.68 -11.44 17.17
CA PRO A 204 -8.08 -11.91 18.50
C PRO A 204 -8.22 -13.43 18.61
N ILE A 205 -8.82 -14.08 17.60
CA ILE A 205 -8.88 -15.55 17.50
C ILE A 205 -7.51 -16.17 17.19
N GLY A 206 -6.60 -15.41 16.56
CA GLY A 206 -5.31 -15.88 16.06
C GLY A 206 -5.38 -16.39 14.62
N ARG A 207 -4.33 -16.17 13.82
CA ARG A 207 -4.30 -16.53 12.39
C ARG A 207 -4.16 -18.05 12.12
N ASN A 208 -3.81 -18.84 13.13
CA ASN A 208 -3.68 -20.29 13.01
C ASN A 208 -5.03 -21.03 13.17
N CYS A 209 -6.16 -20.32 13.17
CA CYS A 209 -7.49 -20.95 13.20
C CYS A 209 -7.83 -21.66 11.87
N SER A 210 -8.75 -22.62 11.94
CA SER A 210 -9.33 -23.25 10.75
C SER A 210 -10.24 -22.26 9.99
N GLN A 211 -10.58 -22.59 8.74
CA GLN A 211 -11.51 -21.76 7.97
C GLN A 211 -12.90 -21.71 8.63
N GLU A 212 -13.38 -22.84 9.15
CA GLU A 212 -14.65 -22.93 9.89
C GLU A 212 -14.64 -22.04 11.14
N GLU A 213 -13.58 -22.12 11.96
CA GLU A 213 -13.40 -21.28 13.14
C GLU A 213 -13.35 -19.79 12.79
N ARG A 214 -12.74 -19.46 11.65
CA ARG A 214 -12.66 -18.08 11.15
C ARG A 214 -14.02 -17.55 10.74
N ASP A 215 -14.81 -18.35 10.03
CA ASP A 215 -16.15 -17.98 9.59
C ASP A 215 -17.09 -17.80 10.80
N ASP A 216 -16.95 -18.64 11.82
CA ASP A 216 -17.72 -18.52 13.05
C ASP A 216 -17.29 -17.32 13.90
N PHE A 217 -15.98 -17.03 13.96
CA PHE A 217 -15.49 -15.82 14.58
C PHE A 217 -15.98 -14.56 13.87
N GLU A 218 -16.04 -14.56 12.54
CA GLU A 218 -16.60 -13.45 11.77
C GLU A 218 -18.07 -13.18 12.13
N LYS A 219 -18.88 -14.24 12.29
CA LYS A 219 -20.28 -14.11 12.75
C LYS A 219 -20.33 -13.57 14.18
N TYR A 220 -19.51 -14.12 15.08
CA TYR A 220 -19.45 -13.69 16.49
C TYR A 220 -19.06 -12.20 16.60
N ASP A 221 -18.00 -11.78 15.92
CA ASP A 221 -17.48 -10.41 15.92
C ASP A 221 -18.52 -9.40 15.41
N LYS A 222 -19.25 -9.75 14.33
CA LYS A 222 -20.35 -8.92 13.81
C LYS A 222 -21.47 -8.67 14.82
N VAL A 223 -21.74 -9.62 15.71
CA VAL A 223 -22.79 -9.50 16.73
C VAL A 223 -22.31 -8.70 17.94
N GLN A 224 -21.05 -8.87 18.34
CA GLN A 224 -20.48 -8.17 19.51
C GLN A 224 -20.16 -6.68 19.25
N ILE A 225 -20.13 -6.24 17.98
CA ILE A 225 -19.98 -4.81 17.59
C ILE A 225 -21.22 -3.96 17.97
N VAL A 226 -22.32 -4.58 18.41
CA VAL A 226 -23.56 -3.90 18.80
C VAL A 226 -23.64 -3.71 20.34
N LEU A 227 -22.68 -3.02 20.95
CA LEU A 227 -22.80 -2.47 22.32
C LEU A 227 -22.02 -1.15 22.47
#